data_AF-A0A9E1YZ86-F1
#
_entry.id   AF-A0A9E1YZ86-F1
#
_cell.length_a   1.000
_cell.length_b   1.000
_cell.length_c   1.000
_cell.angle_alpha   90.00
_cell.angle_beta   90.00
_cell.angle_gamma   90.00
#
_symmetry.space_group_name_H-M   'P 1'
#
loop_
_entity.id
_entity.type
_entity.pdbx_description
1 polymer ?
#
loop_
_entity_poly.entity_id
_entity_poly.type
_entity_poly.pdbx_seq_one_letter_code
_entity_poly.pdbx_strand_id
1 'polypeptide(L)'
;MSKAKRFIWICVVLLFAGSISWWSSKNESGVAYHIQEEVLRLVPRFAENPNIIEAVVVDPLLQSILATTLQKALRRADAQGLSIVVVVSDGDSDFYGDGTATHVASIEVGEQVIGGLRVVCMGEEEPLRIAGVFTGSEQ
;
A
#
# COMPACT_ATOMS: atom_id res chain seq x y z
N MET A 1 -22.01 41.26 -16.22
CA MET A 1 -20.68 40.92 -15.66
C MET A 1 -19.61 41.25 -16.69
N SER A 2 -18.62 42.10 -16.39
CA SER A 2 -17.63 42.51 -17.40
C SER A 2 -16.69 41.35 -17.76
N LYS A 3 -16.16 41.33 -19.00
CA LYS A 3 -15.22 40.30 -19.47
C LYS A 3 -14.03 40.11 -18.51
N ALA A 4 -13.53 41.21 -17.93
CA ALA A 4 -12.47 41.20 -16.93
C ALA A 4 -12.87 40.47 -15.63
N LYS A 5 -14.07 40.74 -15.08
CA LYS A 5 -14.56 40.04 -13.87
C LYS A 5 -14.78 38.54 -14.10
N ARG A 6 -15.18 38.16 -15.33
CA ARG A 6 -15.36 36.76 -15.73
C ARG A 6 -14.02 36.04 -15.86
N PHE A 7 -12.99 36.70 -16.37
CA PHE A 7 -11.63 36.15 -16.48
C PHE A 7 -10.98 35.95 -15.10
N ILE A 8 -11.10 36.94 -14.21
CA ILE A 8 -10.59 36.83 -12.82
C ILE A 8 -11.22 35.62 -12.10
N TRP A 9 -12.54 35.43 -12.24
CA TRP A 9 -13.24 34.28 -11.65
C TRP A 9 -12.74 32.94 -12.18
N ILE A 10 -12.43 32.84 -13.48
CA ILE A 10 -11.87 31.61 -14.07
C ILE A 10 -10.48 31.32 -13.48
N CYS A 11 -9.62 32.34 -13.34
CA CYS A 11 -8.30 32.18 -12.73
C CYS A 11 -8.39 31.71 -11.27
N VAL A 12 -9.34 32.24 -10.49
CA VAL A 12 -9.56 31.81 -9.10
C VAL A 12 -9.96 30.35 -9.03
N VAL A 13 -10.93 29.91 -9.85
CA VAL A 13 -11.37 28.51 -9.87
C VAL A 13 -10.22 27.56 -10.26
N LEU A 14 -9.40 27.92 -11.25
CA LEU A 14 -8.26 27.09 -11.66
C LEU A 14 -7.19 26.97 -10.57
N LEU A 15 -6.91 28.06 -9.84
CA LEU A 15 -5.96 28.02 -8.72
C LEU A 15 -6.46 27.15 -7.57
N PHE A 16 -7.76 27.22 -7.25
CA PHE A 16 -8.35 26.35 -6.23
C PHE A 16 -8.33 24.87 -6.64
N ALA A 17 -8.71 24.55 -7.88
CA ALA A 17 -8.66 23.18 -8.39
C ALA A 17 -7.23 22.63 -8.39
N GLY A 18 -6.25 23.40 -8.88
CA GLY A 18 -4.85 23.00 -8.88
C GLY A 18 -4.28 22.79 -7.47
N SER A 19 -4.70 23.60 -6.50
CA SER A 19 -4.29 23.45 -5.09
C SER A 19 -4.85 22.16 -4.47
N ILE A 20 -6.11 21.82 -4.77
CA ILE A 20 -6.74 20.58 -4.28
C ILE A 20 -6.08 19.35 -4.93
N SER A 21 -5.85 19.38 -6.25
CA SER A 21 -5.18 18.27 -6.95
C SER A 21 -3.75 18.07 -6.47
N TRP A 22 -2.99 19.15 -6.23
CA TRP A 22 -1.63 19.05 -5.71
C TRP A 22 -1.59 18.51 -4.28
N TRP A 23 -2.49 18.99 -3.41
CA TRP A 23 -2.58 18.50 -2.04
C TRP A 23 -3.00 17.03 -1.99
N SER A 24 -3.97 16.62 -2.81
CA SER A 24 -4.41 15.23 -2.95
C SER A 24 -3.25 14.32 -3.39
N SER A 25 -2.51 14.71 -4.43
CA SER A 25 -1.37 13.95 -4.94
C SER A 25 -0.23 13.84 -3.91
N LYS A 26 0.03 14.91 -3.16
CA LYS A 26 1.04 14.88 -2.09
C LYS A 26 0.62 13.92 -0.97
N ASN A 27 -0.63 14.00 -0.51
CA ASN A 27 -1.15 13.14 0.55
C ASN A 27 -1.12 11.66 0.13
N GLU A 28 -1.55 11.37 -1.10
CA GLU A 28 -1.52 10.02 -1.68
C GLU A 28 -0.08 9.46 -1.75
N SER A 29 0.88 10.26 -2.25
CA SER A 29 2.28 9.86 -2.27
C SER A 29 2.89 9.60 -0.89
N GLY A 30 2.46 10.36 0.13
CA GLY A 30 2.90 10.17 1.50
C GLY A 30 2.30 8.94 2.16
N VAL A 31 1.02 8.66 1.91
CA VAL A 31 0.36 7.43 2.39
C VAL A 31 1.00 6.19 1.74
N ALA A 32 1.25 6.21 0.43
CA ALA A 32 1.93 5.10 -0.24
C ALA A 32 3.33 4.84 0.35
N TYR A 33 4.10 5.89 0.63
CA TYR A 33 5.40 5.79 1.29
C TYR A 33 5.29 5.22 2.72
N HIS A 34 4.32 5.69 3.51
CA HIS A 34 4.05 5.17 4.85
C HIS A 34 3.70 3.68 4.84
N ILE A 35 2.80 3.26 3.94
CA ILE A 35 2.44 1.84 3.74
C ILE A 35 3.67 1.04 3.37
N GLN A 36 4.50 1.55 2.45
CA GLN A 36 5.71 0.87 2.02
C GLN A 36 6.67 0.64 3.20
N GLU A 37 6.92 1.66 4.03
CA GLU A 37 7.78 1.53 5.21
C GLU A 37 7.21 0.54 6.23
N GLU A 38 5.91 0.62 6.52
CA GLU A 38 5.27 -0.25 7.51
C GLU A 38 5.27 -1.72 7.07
N VAL A 39 4.97 -2.01 5.80
CA VAL A 39 5.05 -3.38 5.25
C VAL A 39 6.50 -3.87 5.23
N LEU A 40 7.46 -3.02 4.85
CA LEU A 40 8.88 -3.39 4.86
C LEU A 40 9.37 -3.74 6.27
N ARG A 41 8.93 -2.98 7.29
CA ARG A 41 9.23 -3.24 8.71
C ARG A 41 8.49 -4.45 9.27
N LEU A 42 7.31 -4.78 8.73
CA LEU A 42 6.53 -5.93 9.17
C LEU A 42 7.28 -7.25 8.95
N VAL A 43 8.02 -7.36 7.84
CA VAL A 43 8.74 -8.59 7.48
C VAL A 43 9.78 -9.03 8.53
N PRO A 44 10.77 -8.19 8.92
CA PRO A 44 11.72 -8.58 9.96
C PRO A 44 11.06 -8.70 11.35
N ARG A 45 10.06 -7.86 11.67
CA ARG A 45 9.31 -7.98 12.93
C ARG A 45 8.56 -9.30 13.03
N PHE A 46 8.03 -9.81 11.92
CA PHE A 46 7.39 -11.12 11.86
C PHE A 46 8.40 -12.26 12.12
N ALA A 47 9.63 -12.12 11.61
CA ALA A 47 10.69 -13.11 11.88
C ALA A 47 11.04 -13.19 13.38
N GLU A 48 11.00 -12.06 14.09
CA GLU A 48 11.24 -11.98 15.53
C GLU A 48 10.02 -12.41 16.37
N ASN A 49 8.82 -11.98 15.97
CA ASN A 49 7.57 -12.26 16.66
C ASN A 49 6.43 -12.51 15.66
N PRO A 50 6.10 -13.78 15.38
CA PRO A 50 5.05 -14.12 14.42
C PRO A 50 3.67 -13.55 14.75
N ASN A 51 3.37 -13.28 16.02
CA ASN A 51 2.06 -12.78 16.46
C ASN A 51 1.85 -11.30 16.11
N ILE A 52 2.87 -10.58 15.62
CA ILE A 52 2.74 -9.17 15.22
C ILE A 52 1.68 -8.96 14.13
N ILE A 53 1.42 -9.98 13.31
CA ILE A 53 0.45 -9.91 12.22
C ILE A 53 -0.98 -9.78 12.73
N GLU A 54 -1.28 -10.25 13.94
CA GLU A 54 -2.61 -10.14 14.57
C GLU A 54 -3.04 -8.68 14.76
N ALA A 55 -2.07 -7.78 14.97
CA ALA A 55 -2.33 -6.37 15.19
C ALA A 55 -2.63 -5.58 13.90
N VAL A 56 -2.26 -6.14 12.74
CA VAL A 56 -2.37 -5.45 11.44
C VAL A 56 -3.43 -6.07 10.52
N VAL A 57 -3.83 -7.32 10.74
CA VAL A 57 -4.90 -7.95 9.93
C VAL A 57 -6.29 -7.51 10.39
N VAL A 58 -7.18 -7.26 9.42
CA VAL A 58 -8.60 -6.97 9.71
C VAL A 58 -9.38 -8.25 10.00
N ASP A 59 -9.12 -9.32 9.24
CA ASP A 59 -9.75 -10.62 9.40
C ASP A 59 -8.73 -11.66 9.91
N PRO A 60 -8.98 -12.35 11.03
CA PRO A 60 -8.12 -13.42 11.53
C PRO A 60 -7.82 -14.54 10.52
N LEU A 61 -8.71 -14.81 9.57
CA LEU A 61 -8.50 -15.82 8.52
C LEU A 61 -7.30 -15.48 7.63
N LEU A 62 -6.96 -14.20 7.50
CA LEU A 62 -5.83 -13.72 6.71
C LEU A 62 -4.48 -13.97 7.39
N GLN A 63 -4.45 -14.24 8.70
CA GLN A 63 -3.20 -14.41 9.46
C GLN A 63 -2.35 -15.56 8.90
N SER A 64 -2.96 -16.70 8.62
CA SER A 64 -2.24 -17.87 8.11
C SER A 64 -1.68 -17.63 6.70
N ILE A 65 -2.44 -16.93 5.86
CA ILE A 65 -2.04 -16.56 4.49
C ILE A 65 -0.90 -15.54 4.56
N LEU A 66 -1.03 -14.50 5.38
CA LEU A 66 -0.01 -13.48 5.59
C LEU A 66 1.29 -14.08 6.12
N ALA A 67 1.21 -14.91 7.16
CA ALA A 67 2.36 -15.60 7.72
C ALA A 67 3.09 -16.44 6.66
N THR A 68 2.33 -17.17 5.83
CA THR A 68 2.88 -17.98 4.74
C THR A 68 3.58 -17.10 3.70
N THR A 69 2.97 -15.99 3.29
CA THR A 69 3.55 -15.05 2.33
C THR A 69 4.83 -14.41 2.84
N LEU A 70 4.83 -13.92 4.09
CA LEU A 70 6.02 -13.32 4.73
C LEU A 70 7.14 -14.34 4.90
N GLN A 71 6.80 -15.57 5.33
CA GLN A 71 7.78 -16.65 5.44
C GLN A 71 8.37 -17.05 4.08
N LYS A 72 7.55 -17.08 3.03
CA LYS A 72 8.01 -17.34 1.66
C LYS A 72 8.98 -16.25 1.18
N ALA A 73 8.67 -14.99 1.45
CA ALA A 73 9.53 -13.86 1.09
C ALA A 73 10.89 -13.95 1.81
N LEU A 74 10.89 -14.16 3.13
CA LEU A 74 12.11 -14.34 3.92
C LEU A 74 12.97 -15.49 3.42
N ARG A 75 12.38 -16.66 3.20
CA ARG A 75 13.10 -17.85 2.70
C ARG A 75 13.73 -17.59 1.33
N ARG A 76 13.01 -16.91 0.44
CA ARG A 76 13.51 -16.67 -0.93
C ARG A 76 14.60 -15.60 -0.95
N ALA A 77 14.44 -14.54 -0.15
CA ALA A 77 15.45 -13.52 0.04
C ALA A 77 16.76 -14.13 0.54
N ASP A 78 16.69 -14.98 1.57
CA ASP A 78 17.85 -15.68 2.14
C ASP A 78 18.48 -16.67 1.14
N ALA A 79 17.66 -17.48 0.46
CA ALA A 79 18.14 -18.46 -0.52
C ALA A 79 18.81 -17.83 -1.75
N GLN A 80 18.41 -16.62 -2.15
CA GLN A 80 18.95 -15.93 -3.32
C GLN A 80 19.96 -14.84 -2.97
N GLY A 81 20.13 -14.51 -1.68
CA GLY A 81 20.93 -13.37 -1.24
C GLY A 81 20.40 -12.02 -1.72
N LEU A 82 19.08 -11.90 -1.91
CA LEU A 82 18.42 -10.70 -2.42
C LEU A 82 17.65 -9.98 -1.31
N SER A 83 17.45 -8.67 -1.47
CA SER A 83 16.60 -7.89 -0.57
C SER A 83 15.12 -8.04 -0.91
N ILE A 84 14.29 -7.94 0.11
CA ILE A 84 12.84 -7.80 -0.04
C ILE A 84 12.53 -6.35 -0.41
N VAL A 85 11.71 -6.17 -1.43
CA VAL A 85 11.22 -4.86 -1.89
C VAL A 85 9.70 -4.84 -1.72
N VAL A 86 9.16 -3.69 -1.39
CA VAL A 86 7.71 -3.47 -1.33
C VAL A 86 7.35 -2.40 -2.35
N VAL A 87 6.41 -2.72 -3.25
CA VAL A 87 5.88 -1.79 -4.25
C VAL A 87 4.43 -1.50 -3.89
N VAL A 88 4.08 -0.23 -3.72
CA VAL A 88 2.72 0.19 -3.37
C VAL A 88 2.07 0.86 -4.58
N SER A 89 0.84 0.46 -4.87
CA SER A 89 -0.02 1.09 -5.87
C SER A 89 -1.31 1.57 -5.23
N ASP A 90 -1.84 2.68 -5.74
CA ASP A 90 -3.09 3.26 -5.27
C ASP A 90 -4.30 2.43 -5.73
N GLY A 91 -5.37 2.49 -4.94
CA GLY A 91 -6.61 1.78 -5.21
C GLY A 91 -6.60 0.32 -4.74
N ASP A 92 -7.60 -0.43 -5.21
CA ASP A 92 -7.74 -1.84 -4.90
C ASP A 92 -7.19 -2.70 -6.06
N SER A 93 -6.96 -3.99 -5.80
CA SER A 93 -6.51 -4.92 -6.83
C SER A 93 -7.61 -5.16 -7.86
N ASP A 94 -7.29 -5.01 -9.15
CA ASP A 94 -8.24 -5.32 -10.24
C ASP A 94 -8.70 -6.80 -10.23
N PHE A 95 -7.86 -7.70 -9.73
CA PHE A 95 -8.10 -9.15 -9.76
C PHE A 95 -8.59 -9.72 -8.42
N TYR A 96 -8.09 -9.17 -7.31
CA TYR A 96 -8.34 -9.69 -5.96
C TYR A 96 -9.13 -8.70 -5.08
N GLY A 97 -9.52 -7.56 -5.64
CA GLY A 97 -10.21 -6.49 -4.95
C GLY A 97 -11.69 -6.76 -4.72
N ASP A 98 -12.19 -6.27 -3.59
CA ASP A 98 -13.62 -6.20 -3.29
C ASP A 98 -14.12 -4.74 -3.14
N GLY A 99 -13.23 -3.77 -3.40
CA GLY A 99 -13.50 -2.33 -3.33
C GLY A 99 -13.26 -1.71 -1.95
N THR A 100 -12.81 -2.49 -0.96
CA THR A 100 -12.55 -1.98 0.39
C THR A 100 -11.12 -1.45 0.59
N ALA A 101 -10.17 -1.83 -0.26
CA ALA A 101 -8.78 -1.42 -0.11
C ALA A 101 -8.52 -0.04 -0.70
N THR A 102 -7.66 0.72 -0.02
CA THR A 102 -7.18 2.03 -0.48
C THR A 102 -5.92 1.92 -1.33
N HIS A 103 -5.11 0.89 -1.06
CA HIS A 103 -3.84 0.64 -1.71
C HIS A 103 -3.59 -0.86 -1.81
N VAL A 104 -2.71 -1.25 -2.71
CA VAL A 104 -2.15 -2.60 -2.81
C VAL A 104 -0.64 -2.53 -2.62
N ALA A 105 -0.12 -3.31 -1.67
CA ALA A 105 1.31 -3.45 -1.43
C ALA A 105 1.80 -4.83 -1.89
N SER A 106 2.64 -4.86 -2.93
CA SER A 106 3.27 -6.06 -3.46
C SER A 106 4.61 -6.32 -2.78
N ILE A 107 4.83 -7.54 -2.31
CA ILE A 107 6.08 -8.00 -1.71
C ILE A 107 6.88 -8.73 -2.78
N GLU A 108 8.06 -8.21 -3.09
CA GLU A 108 8.93 -8.68 -4.15
C GLU A 108 10.29 -9.12 -3.62
N VAL A 109 10.87 -10.16 -4.24
CA VAL A 109 12.25 -10.58 -4.01
C VAL A 109 12.92 -10.72 -5.36
N GLY A 110 13.89 -9.85 -5.64
CA GLY A 110 14.41 -9.69 -7.00
C GLY A 110 13.33 -9.14 -7.93
N GLU A 111 13.08 -9.83 -9.05
CA GLU A 111 12.04 -9.46 -10.03
C GLU A 111 10.74 -10.26 -9.85
N GLN A 112 10.61 -11.04 -8.76
CA GLN A 112 9.47 -11.91 -8.53
C GLN A 112 8.55 -11.40 -7.42
N VAL A 113 7.27 -11.28 -7.75
CA VAL A 113 6.20 -11.01 -6.77
C VAL A 113 5.91 -12.28 -5.96
N ILE A 114 6.12 -12.21 -4.66
CA ILE A 114 5.85 -13.30 -3.71
C ILE A 114 4.39 -13.32 -3.28
N GLY A 115 3.80 -12.13 -3.14
CA GLY A 115 2.42 -11.92 -2.77
C GLY A 115 2.11 -10.44 -2.66
N GLY A 116 0.85 -10.12 -2.46
CA GLY A 116 0.41 -8.76 -2.25
C GLY A 116 -0.63 -8.64 -1.14
N LEU A 117 -0.70 -7.43 -0.60
CA LEU A 117 -1.53 -7.05 0.51
C LEU A 117 -2.51 -5.99 0.04
N ARG A 118 -3.78 -6.18 0.33
CA ARG A 118 -4.81 -5.16 0.16
C ARG A 118 -4.87 -4.37 1.46
N VAL A 119 -4.54 -3.09 1.39
CA VAL A 119 -4.30 -2.22 2.54
C VAL A 119 -5.36 -1.13 2.63
N VAL A 120 -5.86 -0.92 3.85
CA VAL A 120 -6.71 0.21 4.21
C VAL A 120 -5.89 1.15 5.08
N CYS A 121 -5.57 2.32 4.56
CA CYS A 121 -4.82 3.36 5.25
C CYS A 121 -5.20 4.71 4.63
N MET A 122 -5.84 5.59 5.40
CA MET A 122 -6.35 6.87 4.87
C MET A 122 -5.39 8.04 5.13
N GLY A 123 -4.33 7.83 5.92
CA GLY A 123 -3.36 8.87 6.28
C GLY A 123 -2.04 8.31 6.78
N GLU A 124 -1.00 9.16 6.75
CA GLU A 124 0.38 8.81 7.17
C GLU A 124 0.50 8.51 8.68
N GLU A 125 -0.42 8.99 9.50
CA GLU A 125 -0.45 8.74 10.94
C GLU A 125 -1.38 7.60 11.33
N GLU A 126 -2.05 6.97 10.36
CA GLU A 126 -2.98 5.89 10.61
C GLU A 126 -2.26 4.53 10.66
N PRO A 127 -2.74 3.59 11.50
CA PRO A 127 -2.19 2.25 11.54
C PRO A 127 -2.52 1.51 10.25
N LEU A 128 -1.52 0.79 9.72
CA LEU A 128 -1.69 -0.08 8.57
C LEU A 128 -2.68 -1.22 8.88
N ARG A 129 -3.72 -1.36 8.05
CA ARG A 129 -4.70 -2.45 8.16
C ARG A 129 -4.69 -3.29 6.88
N ILE A 130 -4.47 -4.58 7.03
CA ILE A 130 -4.47 -5.56 5.94
C ILE A 130 -5.87 -6.16 5.82
N ALA A 131 -6.59 -5.76 4.77
CA ALA A 131 -7.93 -6.22 4.45
C ALA A 131 -7.94 -7.45 3.54
N GLY A 132 -6.82 -7.77 2.89
CA GLY A 132 -6.69 -8.97 2.06
C GLY A 132 -5.25 -9.33 1.78
N VAL A 133 -5.02 -10.61 1.48
CA VAL A 133 -3.70 -11.15 1.13
C VAL A 133 -3.88 -12.08 -0.06
N PHE A 134 -3.09 -11.87 -1.10
CA PHE A 134 -3.04 -12.77 -2.25
C PHE A 134 -1.59 -13.23 -2.48
N THR A 135 -1.43 -14.48 -2.89
CA THR A 135 -0.12 -15.04 -3.19
C THR A 135 0.25 -14.76 -4.64
N GLY A 136 1.49 -14.36 -4.88
CA GLY A 136 2.00 -14.22 -6.24
C GLY A 136 2.03 -15.60 -6.89
N SER A 137 1.43 -15.73 -8.07
CA SER A 137 1.61 -16.93 -8.87
C SER A 137 3.09 -17.04 -9.21
N GLU A 138 3.71 -18.18 -8.89
CA GLU A 138 4.97 -18.55 -9.52
C GLU A 138 4.69 -18.65 -11.02
N GLN A 139 5.09 -17.65 -11.78
CA GLN A 139 5.27 -17.75 -13.23
C GLN A 139 6.72 -18.15 -13.49
#